data_AF-A0A8J7JGX7-F1
#
_entry.id   AF-A0A8J7JGX7-F1
#
_cell.length_a   1.000
_cell.length_b   1.000
_cell.length_c   1.000
_cell.angle_alpha   90.00
_cell.angle_beta   90.00
_cell.angle_gamma   90.00
#
_symmetry.space_group_name_H-M   'P 1'
#
loop_
_entity.id
_entity.type
_entity.pdbx_description
1 polymer ?
#
loop_
_entity_poly.entity_id
_entity_poly.type
_entity_poly.pdbx_seq_one_letter_code
_entity_poly.pdbx_strand_id
1 'polypeptide(L)'
;MVSSAVRSLTPWLQPGTASLPGATASALSNTVCRMVPLANQRSSLGRVPGVAAALEQLVRQTMVLRSPTGGWPTDLPQTPEHLGPYLSEEIWELLEALEAMTAPAPAAKSALVPIPTLVPALLWMLASGGYEIMRLIEGVQARVYDPDGRGAVHIVRLVPVLVLTVEETRYALDLVTQTAPVSSLYLAEATEIQLLENDLDSQPILCSQLLARIAELVSNTQPGLNPLLGDGCAIDTLRPFQPWQPATLTVHLHLAEMATQGQPQIYESAALAVPDTLCLPPTGRQHGHGAAAASFTLDDFASTLVDNPDDATTRVLGSWLTFTDEQWIQTFLSTCAQQVISQNLHQIVALSTDDEPATRAERLQQREAACNLITYRATDLVRGANSLFKHTFVHEPVLVADVWPRLRWYLAQSSERVMQLMGGVIAQVLPPGMSWQQGSLYLRPLLQLTTPSHSWIIDLSRGRILPTVPQALPADAVVDVADNPWSTPLTVTDLTGLVDYDLATFTPAIAALRQGTPIHLHRLDGDTGCQAGQLTLDWCFTLQNTL
;
A
#
# COMPACT_ATOMS: atom_id res chain seq x y z
N MET A 1 -0.07 6.66 7.69
CA MET A 1 -1.32 6.07 7.21
C MET A 1 -1.88 5.07 8.19
N VAL A 2 -1.11 4.12 8.73
CA VAL A 2 -1.55 3.29 9.87
C VAL A 2 -1.91 4.14 11.10
N SER A 3 -1.15 5.17 11.48
CA SER A 3 -1.53 6.06 12.61
C SER A 3 -2.77 6.92 12.30
N SER A 4 -2.97 7.35 11.05
CA SER A 4 -4.17 8.07 10.61
C SER A 4 -5.38 7.17 10.44
N ALA A 5 -5.18 5.91 10.04
CA ALA A 5 -6.18 4.85 9.98
C ALA A 5 -6.55 4.41 11.40
N VAL A 6 -5.58 4.21 12.29
CA VAL A 6 -5.79 3.99 13.74
C VAL A 6 -6.55 5.17 14.36
N ARG A 7 -6.19 6.42 13.99
CA ARG A 7 -6.91 7.63 14.43
C ARG A 7 -8.31 7.77 13.80
N SER A 8 -8.52 7.32 12.56
CA SER A 8 -9.84 7.26 11.92
C SER A 8 -10.70 6.10 12.40
N LEU A 9 -10.06 5.09 12.98
CA LEU A 9 -10.66 3.92 13.58
C LEU A 9 -10.95 4.12 15.08
N THR A 10 -10.41 5.18 15.70
CA THR A 10 -10.63 5.49 17.12
C THR A 10 -12.12 5.70 17.49
N PRO A 11 -13.00 6.25 16.62
CA PRO A 11 -14.44 6.31 16.89
C PRO A 11 -15.13 4.95 16.95
N TRP A 12 -14.53 3.90 16.38
CA TRP A 12 -15.09 2.55 16.28
C TRP A 12 -14.69 1.66 17.46
N LEU A 13 -13.68 2.07 18.22
CA LEU A 13 -13.25 1.43 19.45
C LEU A 13 -14.08 2.01 20.60
N GLN A 14 -14.84 1.17 21.31
CA GLN A 14 -15.53 1.64 22.51
C GLN A 14 -14.50 2.17 23.52
N PRO A 15 -14.61 3.43 23.98
CA PRO A 15 -13.73 3.98 25.00
C PRO A 15 -14.11 3.36 26.35
N GLY A 16 -13.63 2.15 26.64
CA GLY A 16 -14.07 1.43 27.83
C GLY A 16 -13.16 0.30 28.32
N THR A 17 -12.30 -0.29 27.50
CA THR A 17 -11.42 -1.36 27.99
C THR A 17 -10.10 -0.78 28.49
N ALA A 18 -10.18 -0.15 29.66
CA ALA A 18 -9.00 0.03 30.51
C ALA A 18 -8.33 -1.34 30.68
N SER A 19 -7.03 -1.37 30.39
CA SER A 19 -6.16 -2.54 30.40
C SER A 19 -6.34 -3.37 31.68
N LEU A 20 -7.12 -4.45 31.59
CA LEU A 20 -7.05 -5.52 32.57
C LEU A 20 -5.70 -6.22 32.38
N PRO A 21 -4.90 -6.38 33.45
CA PRO A 21 -3.73 -7.26 33.43
C PRO A 21 -4.19 -8.65 33.00
N GLY A 22 -3.76 -9.10 31.82
CA GLY A 22 -4.17 -10.39 31.23
C GLY A 22 -4.75 -10.31 29.81
N ALA A 23 -5.01 -9.12 29.26
CA ALA A 23 -5.42 -8.99 27.85
C ALA A 23 -4.26 -9.36 26.90
N THR A 24 -4.56 -10.14 25.86
CA THR A 24 -3.56 -10.65 24.88
C THR A 24 -2.72 -9.53 24.26
N ALA A 25 -3.35 -8.41 23.91
CA ALA A 25 -2.68 -7.25 23.31
C ALA A 25 -1.66 -6.59 24.26
N SER A 26 -1.98 -6.47 25.55
CA SER A 26 -1.06 -5.89 26.55
C SER A 26 0.13 -6.80 26.84
N ALA A 27 -0.06 -8.12 26.76
CA ALA A 27 1.05 -9.07 26.85
C ALA A 27 2.00 -8.89 25.65
N LEU A 28 1.45 -8.82 24.43
CA LEU A 28 2.23 -8.64 23.21
C LEU A 28 2.97 -7.30 23.16
N SER A 29 2.35 -6.21 23.65
CA SER A 29 2.98 -4.88 23.63
C SER A 29 4.25 -4.78 24.49
N ASN A 30 4.42 -5.69 25.44
CA ASN A 30 5.58 -5.73 26.34
C ASN A 30 6.51 -6.92 26.07
N THR A 31 6.33 -7.59 24.92
CA THR A 31 7.10 -8.78 24.55
C THR A 31 8.24 -8.44 23.60
N VAL A 32 9.40 -9.06 23.84
CA VAL A 32 10.58 -8.97 22.97
C VAL A 32 10.83 -10.33 22.34
N CYS A 33 11.09 -10.35 21.04
CA CYS A 33 11.43 -11.55 20.29
C CYS A 33 12.92 -11.56 19.96
N ARG A 34 13.54 -12.74 20.00
CA ARG A 34 14.82 -13.02 19.37
C ARG A 34 14.51 -13.76 18.08
N MET A 35 14.69 -13.08 16.95
CA MET A 35 14.37 -13.62 15.63
C MET A 35 15.38 -13.13 14.60
N VAL A 36 15.46 -13.80 13.45
CA VAL A 36 16.12 -13.20 12.29
C VAL A 36 15.25 -12.00 11.87
N PRO A 37 15.84 -10.80 11.72
CA PRO A 37 15.06 -9.65 11.24
C PRO A 37 14.31 -10.03 9.97
N LEU A 38 13.02 -9.71 9.92
CA LEU A 38 12.26 -9.84 8.69
C LEU A 38 12.99 -9.06 7.61
N ALA A 39 13.08 -9.60 6.41
CA ALA A 39 13.65 -8.94 5.25
C ALA A 39 12.71 -7.79 4.78
N ASN A 40 12.42 -6.85 5.67
CA ASN A 40 11.70 -5.62 5.37
C ASN A 40 12.53 -4.69 4.47
N GLN A 41 13.85 -4.89 4.45
CA GLN A 41 14.73 -4.24 3.48
C GLN A 41 14.56 -4.92 2.12
N ARG A 42 14.13 -4.13 1.14
CA ARG A 42 14.13 -4.53 -0.27
C ARG A 42 15.53 -5.01 -0.64
N SER A 43 15.58 -6.12 -1.37
CA SER A 43 16.83 -6.77 -1.80
C SER A 43 17.80 -5.77 -2.42
N SER A 44 19.01 -5.70 -1.87
CA SER A 44 20.09 -4.90 -2.45
C SER A 44 20.71 -5.57 -3.68
N LEU A 45 20.46 -6.89 -3.87
CA LEU A 45 21.02 -7.65 -5.00
C LEU A 45 20.58 -7.07 -6.34
N GLY A 46 19.30 -6.68 -6.47
CA GLY A 46 18.77 -6.09 -7.70
C GLY A 46 19.39 -4.74 -8.07
N ARG A 47 20.22 -4.15 -7.20
CA ARG A 47 20.94 -2.89 -7.49
C ARG A 47 22.38 -3.10 -7.90
N VAL A 48 22.90 -4.32 -7.80
CA VAL A 48 24.26 -4.59 -8.24
C VAL A 48 24.28 -4.44 -9.76
N PRO A 49 25.19 -3.63 -10.35
CA PRO A 49 25.08 -3.21 -11.73
C PRO A 49 24.84 -4.36 -12.74
N GLY A 50 25.54 -5.49 -12.58
CA GLY A 50 25.35 -6.67 -13.44
C GLY A 50 23.98 -7.33 -13.27
N VAL A 51 23.50 -7.45 -12.03
CA VAL A 51 22.17 -8.00 -11.73
C VAL A 51 21.07 -7.05 -12.21
N ALA A 52 21.23 -5.74 -11.98
CA ALA A 52 20.28 -4.72 -12.40
C ALA A 52 20.12 -4.70 -13.94
N ALA A 53 21.23 -4.79 -14.68
CA ALA A 53 21.21 -4.84 -16.14
C ALA A 53 20.54 -6.11 -16.68
N ALA A 54 20.89 -7.29 -16.14
CA ALA A 54 20.27 -8.55 -16.52
C ALA A 54 18.76 -8.57 -16.18
N LEU A 55 18.39 -8.01 -15.03
CA LEU A 55 17.00 -7.88 -14.60
C LEU A 55 16.20 -6.95 -15.51
N GLU A 56 16.76 -5.79 -15.88
CA GLU A 56 16.15 -4.87 -16.83
C GLU A 56 15.91 -5.56 -18.18
N GLN A 57 16.90 -6.31 -18.66
CA GLN A 57 16.81 -7.04 -19.91
C GLN A 57 15.72 -8.13 -19.89
N LEU A 58 15.68 -8.94 -18.83
CA LEU A 58 14.67 -9.98 -18.63
C LEU A 58 13.25 -9.39 -18.59
N VAL A 59 13.04 -8.30 -17.85
CA VAL A 59 11.74 -7.63 -17.77
C VAL A 59 11.34 -7.04 -19.12
N ARG A 60 12.28 -6.37 -19.81
CA ARG A 60 12.05 -5.80 -21.14
C ARG A 60 11.60 -6.89 -22.12
N GLN A 61 12.32 -8.00 -22.20
CA GLN A 61 11.98 -9.09 -23.11
C GLN A 61 10.64 -9.73 -22.77
N THR A 62 10.36 -9.94 -21.49
CA THR A 62 9.08 -10.48 -21.05
C THR A 62 7.93 -9.53 -21.39
N MET A 63 8.09 -8.21 -21.18
CA MET A 63 7.08 -7.21 -21.55
C MET A 63 6.80 -7.21 -23.06
N VAL A 64 7.84 -7.32 -23.90
CA VAL A 64 7.69 -7.40 -25.37
C VAL A 64 6.92 -8.66 -25.78
N LEU A 65 7.33 -9.84 -25.29
CA LEU A 65 6.65 -11.11 -25.62
C LEU A 65 5.19 -11.13 -25.16
N ARG A 66 4.93 -10.49 -24.02
CA ARG A 66 3.59 -10.45 -23.44
C ARG A 66 2.71 -9.35 -24.05
N SER A 67 3.28 -8.34 -24.71
CA SER A 67 2.53 -7.27 -25.36
C SER A 67 1.52 -7.81 -26.38
N PRO A 68 0.30 -7.23 -26.47
CA PRO A 68 -0.64 -7.55 -27.55
C PRO A 68 -0.05 -7.36 -28.96
N THR A 69 0.94 -6.47 -29.09
CA THR A 69 1.66 -6.19 -30.35
C THR A 69 2.94 -7.01 -30.51
N GLY A 70 3.29 -7.85 -29.53
CA GLY A 70 4.54 -8.62 -29.49
C GLY A 70 4.60 -9.79 -30.48
N GLY A 71 3.53 -10.03 -31.24
CA GLY A 71 3.46 -11.12 -32.22
C GLY A 71 3.32 -12.51 -31.61
N TRP A 72 2.98 -12.62 -30.32
CA TRP A 72 2.71 -13.91 -29.68
C TRP A 72 1.52 -14.61 -30.36
N PRO A 73 1.63 -15.91 -30.69
CA PRO A 73 0.54 -16.65 -31.33
C PRO A 73 -0.74 -16.58 -30.51
N THR A 74 -1.86 -16.17 -31.13
CA THR A 74 -3.15 -16.00 -30.43
C THR A 74 -3.75 -17.31 -29.95
N ASP A 75 -3.30 -18.44 -30.50
CA ASP A 75 -3.71 -19.80 -30.19
C ASP A 75 -2.89 -20.44 -29.06
N LEU A 76 -1.77 -19.83 -28.66
CA LEU A 76 -0.90 -20.35 -27.60
C LEU A 76 -1.06 -19.53 -26.32
N PRO A 77 -1.55 -20.11 -25.19
CA PRO A 77 -1.67 -19.36 -23.96
C PRO A 77 -0.29 -18.94 -23.44
N GLN A 78 -0.16 -17.69 -22.99
CA GLN A 78 1.05 -17.18 -22.35
C GLN A 78 1.14 -17.75 -20.93
N THR A 79 1.61 -19.00 -20.78
CA THR A 79 1.93 -19.61 -19.49
C THR A 79 3.45 -19.55 -19.25
N PRO A 80 3.92 -19.70 -17.99
CA PRO A 80 5.35 -19.77 -17.72
C PRO A 80 6.07 -20.82 -18.58
N GLU A 81 5.45 -21.99 -18.77
CA GLU A 81 6.04 -23.11 -19.51
C GLU A 81 6.23 -22.77 -20.99
N HIS A 82 5.30 -22.02 -21.59
CA HIS A 82 5.41 -21.59 -22.98
C HIS A 82 6.36 -20.41 -23.16
N LEU A 83 6.48 -19.52 -22.17
CA LEU A 83 7.40 -18.38 -22.22
C LEU A 83 8.85 -18.77 -21.93
N GLY A 84 9.06 -19.80 -21.10
CA GLY A 84 10.38 -20.23 -20.63
C GLY A 84 11.43 -20.36 -21.74
N PRO A 85 11.17 -21.08 -22.85
CA PRO A 85 12.12 -21.21 -23.96
C PRO A 85 12.52 -19.89 -24.64
N TYR A 86 11.68 -18.86 -24.55
CA TYR A 86 11.94 -17.54 -25.15
C TYR A 86 12.63 -16.57 -24.19
N LEU A 87 12.69 -16.93 -22.91
CA LEU A 87 13.30 -16.13 -21.83
C LEU A 87 14.55 -16.80 -21.25
N SER A 88 14.91 -18.00 -21.74
CA SER A 88 15.98 -18.79 -21.12
C SER A 88 17.31 -18.05 -21.14
N GLU A 89 17.65 -17.37 -22.25
CA GLU A 89 18.91 -16.61 -22.37
C GLU A 89 19.01 -15.52 -21.29
N GLU A 90 17.98 -14.68 -21.16
CA GLU A 90 17.93 -13.60 -20.17
C GLU A 90 17.87 -14.13 -18.73
N ILE A 91 17.20 -15.27 -18.50
CA ILE A 91 17.20 -15.93 -17.20
C ILE A 91 18.61 -16.41 -16.84
N TRP A 92 19.32 -17.05 -17.79
CA TRP A 92 20.68 -17.51 -17.56
C TRP A 92 21.65 -16.36 -17.31
N GLU A 93 21.55 -15.25 -18.04
CA GLU A 93 22.33 -14.04 -17.77
C GLU A 93 22.11 -13.53 -16.33
N LEU A 94 20.87 -13.52 -15.85
CA LEU A 94 20.56 -13.13 -14.48
C LEU A 94 21.14 -14.13 -13.46
N LEU A 95 21.01 -15.43 -13.71
CA LEU A 95 21.54 -16.47 -12.83
C LEU A 95 23.08 -16.44 -12.76
N GLU A 96 23.76 -16.19 -13.88
CA GLU A 96 25.21 -15.99 -13.93
C GLU A 96 25.65 -14.75 -13.16
N ALA A 97 24.93 -13.63 -13.32
CA ALA A 97 25.20 -12.40 -12.57
C ALA A 97 25.03 -12.60 -11.05
N LEU A 98 24.02 -13.38 -10.63
CA LEU A 98 23.83 -13.76 -9.24
C LEU A 98 24.94 -14.70 -8.73
N GLU A 99 25.39 -15.66 -9.56
CA GLU A 99 26.47 -16.57 -9.19
C GLU A 99 27.79 -15.83 -8.97
N ALA A 100 28.12 -14.88 -9.84
CA ALA A 100 29.32 -14.04 -9.74
C ALA A 100 29.36 -13.22 -8.43
N MET A 101 28.19 -12.97 -7.82
CA MET A 101 28.07 -12.25 -6.56
C MET A 101 28.21 -13.11 -5.31
N THR A 102 28.21 -14.43 -5.43
CA THR A 102 28.07 -15.37 -4.30
C THR A 102 29.34 -15.41 -3.44
N ALA A 103 29.61 -14.36 -2.69
CA ALA A 103 30.30 -14.47 -1.41
C ALA A 103 29.36 -15.20 -0.44
N PRO A 104 29.88 -16.04 0.49
CA PRO A 104 29.04 -16.69 1.48
C PRO A 104 28.24 -15.61 2.24
N ALA A 105 26.92 -15.63 2.08
CA ALA A 105 26.05 -14.70 2.78
C ALA A 105 26.34 -14.85 4.28
N PRO A 106 26.67 -13.78 5.00
CA PRO A 106 26.87 -13.88 6.44
C PRO A 106 25.59 -14.44 7.04
N ALA A 107 25.72 -15.52 7.83
CA ALA A 107 24.59 -16.13 8.50
C ALA A 107 23.76 -15.02 9.19
N ALA A 108 22.47 -14.95 8.85
CA ALA A 108 21.60 -13.90 9.32
C ALA A 108 21.60 -13.94 10.86
N LYS A 109 22.14 -12.89 11.47
CA LYS A 109 22.26 -12.83 12.94
C LYS A 109 20.89 -12.54 13.51
N SER A 110 20.50 -13.33 14.49
CA SER A 110 19.29 -13.04 15.25
C SER A 110 19.45 -11.70 16.00
N ALA A 111 18.39 -10.89 15.95
CA ALA A 111 18.29 -9.61 16.64
C ALA A 111 17.18 -9.66 17.70
N LEU A 112 17.30 -8.79 18.70
CA LEU A 112 16.25 -8.55 19.67
C LEU A 112 15.29 -7.50 19.11
N VAL A 113 14.03 -7.88 18.91
CA VAL A 113 13.01 -7.04 18.28
C VAL A 113 11.76 -7.01 19.16
N PRO A 114 11.39 -5.85 19.72
CA PRO A 114 10.10 -5.68 20.39
C PRO A 114 8.93 -5.90 19.43
N ILE A 115 7.90 -6.63 19.86
CA ILE A 115 6.69 -6.84 19.03
C ILE A 115 6.05 -5.51 18.57
N PRO A 116 5.95 -4.45 19.40
CA PRO A 116 5.43 -3.17 18.93
C PRO A 116 6.17 -2.59 17.73
N THR A 117 7.48 -2.84 17.62
CA THR A 117 8.27 -2.36 16.47
C THR A 117 8.05 -3.18 15.20
N LEU A 118 7.53 -4.42 15.33
CA LEU A 118 7.15 -5.24 14.17
C LEU A 118 5.84 -4.78 13.55
N VAL A 119 4.89 -4.25 14.33
CA VAL A 119 3.56 -3.85 13.85
C VAL A 119 3.62 -2.92 12.63
N PRO A 120 4.33 -1.76 12.66
CA PRO A 120 4.38 -0.87 11.50
C PRO A 120 5.08 -1.51 10.30
N ALA A 121 6.13 -2.31 10.52
CA ALA A 121 6.86 -2.99 9.45
C ALA A 121 6.00 -4.08 8.79
N LEU A 122 5.26 -4.88 9.56
CA LEU A 122 4.36 -5.91 9.06
C LEU A 122 3.20 -5.31 8.28
N LEU A 123 2.57 -4.24 8.79
CA LEU A 123 1.51 -3.53 8.08
C LEU A 123 2.03 -2.88 6.81
N TRP A 124 3.22 -2.26 6.85
CA TRP A 124 3.84 -1.72 5.65
C TRP A 124 4.11 -2.82 4.64
N MET A 125 4.70 -3.96 5.04
CA MET A 125 4.93 -5.07 4.12
C MET A 125 3.61 -5.56 3.50
N LEU A 126 2.60 -5.86 4.31
CA LEU A 126 1.28 -6.29 3.81
C LEU A 126 0.67 -5.28 2.83
N ALA A 127 0.57 -4.01 3.24
CA ALA A 127 0.06 -2.96 2.38
C ALA A 127 0.91 -2.86 1.11
N SER A 128 2.24 -2.95 1.23
CA SER A 128 3.22 -2.81 0.14
C SER A 128 3.12 -3.89 -0.93
N GLY A 129 2.32 -4.94 -0.68
CA GLY A 129 2.01 -5.96 -1.67
C GLY A 129 1.05 -5.49 -2.77
N GLY A 130 0.28 -4.44 -2.55
CA GLY A 130 -0.58 -3.87 -3.59
C GLY A 130 -1.55 -2.81 -3.08
N TYR A 131 -1.93 -1.89 -3.96
CA TYR A 131 -2.89 -0.83 -3.66
C TYR A 131 -4.20 -1.35 -3.07
N GLU A 132 -4.69 -2.46 -3.59
CA GLU A 132 -5.98 -3.01 -3.23
C GLU A 132 -5.95 -3.79 -1.91
N ILE A 133 -4.79 -4.36 -1.55
CA ILE A 133 -4.58 -4.89 -0.19
C ILE A 133 -4.64 -3.74 0.81
N MET A 134 -3.99 -2.61 0.49
CA MET A 134 -4.06 -1.42 1.33
C MET A 134 -5.50 -0.89 1.46
N ARG A 135 -6.26 -0.81 0.36
CA ARG A 135 -7.69 -0.44 0.41
C ARG A 135 -8.50 -1.38 1.28
N LEU A 136 -8.30 -2.69 1.14
CA LEU A 136 -8.96 -3.67 2.00
C LEU A 136 -8.57 -3.47 3.46
N ILE A 137 -7.31 -3.16 3.78
CA ILE A 137 -6.89 -2.83 5.17
C ILE A 137 -7.63 -1.59 5.70
N GLU A 138 -7.81 -0.56 4.86
CA GLU A 138 -8.56 0.66 5.21
C GLU A 138 -10.08 0.42 5.31
N GLY A 139 -10.59 -0.56 4.57
CA GLY A 139 -12.00 -0.92 4.45
C GLY A 139 -12.58 -0.49 3.10
N VAL A 140 -13.34 -1.36 2.46
CA VAL A 140 -14.01 -1.10 1.18
C VAL A 140 -15.48 -1.46 1.25
N GLN A 141 -16.33 -0.80 0.45
CA GLN A 141 -17.70 -1.27 0.30
C GLN A 141 -17.73 -2.58 -0.46
N ALA A 142 -18.41 -3.57 0.12
CA ALA A 142 -18.66 -4.86 -0.49
C ALA A 142 -20.09 -5.29 -0.22
N ARG A 143 -20.69 -5.96 -1.21
CA ARG A 143 -21.91 -6.72 -1.01
C ARG A 143 -21.53 -8.10 -0.47
N VAL A 144 -22.01 -8.41 0.73
CA VAL A 144 -21.80 -9.68 1.40
C VAL A 144 -23.10 -10.48 1.27
N TYR A 145 -23.00 -11.70 0.74
CA TYR A 145 -24.16 -12.56 0.50
C TYR A 145 -24.36 -13.52 1.67
N ASP A 146 -25.60 -13.58 2.16
CA ASP A 146 -26.02 -14.61 3.12
C ASP A 146 -26.15 -15.99 2.43
N PRO A 147 -26.29 -17.09 3.20
CA PRO A 147 -26.48 -18.42 2.63
C PRO A 147 -27.73 -18.57 1.74
N ASP A 148 -28.70 -17.66 1.87
CA ASP A 148 -29.93 -17.62 1.07
C ASP A 148 -29.75 -16.81 -0.24
N GLY A 149 -28.54 -16.28 -0.49
CA GLY A 149 -28.18 -15.51 -1.68
C GLY A 149 -28.62 -14.04 -1.63
N ARG A 150 -29.07 -13.52 -0.50
CA ARG A 150 -29.38 -12.09 -0.34
C ARG A 150 -28.11 -11.34 0.02
N GLY A 151 -27.74 -10.39 -0.82
CA GLY A 151 -26.60 -9.51 -0.61
C GLY A 151 -26.98 -8.24 0.16
N ALA A 152 -26.25 -7.93 1.23
CA ALA A 152 -26.32 -6.64 1.90
C ALA A 152 -24.99 -5.89 1.71
N VAL A 153 -25.03 -4.55 1.69
CA VAL A 153 -23.83 -3.72 1.51
C VAL A 153 -23.22 -3.41 2.86
N HIS A 154 -21.94 -3.75 3.03
CA HIS A 154 -21.18 -3.54 4.25
C HIS A 154 -19.82 -2.93 3.92
N ILE A 155 -19.18 -2.33 4.92
CA ILE A 155 -17.76 -2.04 4.86
C ILE A 155 -17.01 -3.30 5.28
N VAL A 156 -16.23 -3.87 4.38
CA VAL A 156 -15.41 -5.06 4.64
C VAL A 156 -13.95 -4.66 4.69
N ARG A 157 -13.24 -5.13 5.71
CA ARG A 157 -11.80 -4.89 5.87
C ARG A 157 -10.98 -6.16 5.93
N LEU A 158 -9.73 -6.10 5.44
CA LEU A 158 -8.70 -7.08 5.72
C LEU A 158 -8.15 -6.86 7.14
N VAL A 159 -8.24 -7.88 7.98
CA VAL A 159 -7.75 -7.90 9.35
C VAL A 159 -6.54 -8.82 9.44
N PRO A 160 -5.32 -8.29 9.30
CA PRO A 160 -4.11 -9.05 9.58
C PRO A 160 -3.91 -9.19 11.09
N VAL A 161 -3.89 -10.43 11.56
CA VAL A 161 -3.77 -10.78 12.98
C VAL A 161 -2.41 -11.43 13.22
N LEU A 162 -1.57 -10.78 14.03
CA LEU A 162 -0.32 -11.36 14.51
C LEU A 162 -0.62 -12.30 15.68
N VAL A 163 -0.21 -13.57 15.55
CA VAL A 163 -0.38 -14.60 16.56
C VAL A 163 0.98 -15.10 17.04
N LEU A 164 1.20 -15.00 18.35
CA LEU A 164 2.33 -15.59 19.07
C LEU A 164 1.82 -16.81 19.83
N THR A 165 2.36 -17.98 19.50
CA THR A 165 2.07 -19.23 20.22
C THR A 165 3.26 -19.59 21.10
N VAL A 166 3.06 -19.68 22.41
CA VAL A 166 4.04 -20.10 23.41
C VAL A 166 3.49 -21.34 24.09
N GLU A 167 4.11 -22.50 23.87
CA GLU A 167 3.57 -23.79 24.29
C GLU A 167 2.13 -23.98 23.75
N GLU A 168 1.12 -24.05 24.62
CA GLU A 168 -0.29 -24.15 24.24
C GLU A 168 -1.03 -22.80 24.29
N THR A 169 -0.37 -21.73 24.77
CA THR A 169 -1.01 -20.43 24.92
C THR A 169 -0.86 -19.60 23.66
N ARG A 170 -1.97 -19.05 23.17
CA ARG A 170 -2.01 -18.17 22.00
C ARG A 170 -2.30 -16.74 22.39
N TYR A 171 -1.47 -15.82 21.92
CA TYR A 171 -1.65 -14.39 22.02
C TYR A 171 -1.91 -13.83 20.64
N ALA A 172 -2.95 -13.02 20.47
CA ALA A 172 -3.31 -12.44 19.20
C ALA A 172 -3.46 -10.92 19.28
N LEU A 173 -3.04 -10.24 18.22
CA LEU A 173 -3.11 -8.80 18.02
C LEU A 173 -3.60 -8.51 16.61
N ASP A 174 -4.73 -7.83 16.48
CA ASP A 174 -5.12 -7.17 15.23
C ASP A 174 -4.09 -6.06 14.97
N LEU A 175 -3.31 -6.20 13.89
CA LEU A 175 -2.23 -5.26 13.61
C LEU A 175 -2.75 -3.85 13.35
N VAL A 176 -3.93 -3.72 12.74
CA VAL A 176 -4.52 -2.43 12.35
C VAL A 176 -5.06 -1.69 13.57
N THR A 177 -5.85 -2.37 14.40
CA THR A 177 -6.43 -1.73 15.60
C THR A 177 -5.50 -1.74 16.81
N GLN A 178 -4.46 -2.59 16.79
CA GLN A 178 -3.58 -2.87 17.92
C GLN A 178 -4.34 -3.33 19.17
N THR A 179 -5.48 -4.01 18.96
CA THR A 179 -6.30 -4.58 20.02
C THR A 179 -6.44 -6.09 19.86
N ALA A 180 -7.09 -6.75 20.82
CA ALA A 180 -7.41 -8.16 20.69
C ALA A 180 -8.39 -8.36 19.50
N PRO A 181 -8.16 -9.33 18.61
CA PRO A 181 -9.05 -9.58 17.48
C PRO A 181 -10.46 -9.96 17.95
N VAL A 182 -11.47 -9.46 17.24
CA VAL A 182 -12.89 -9.75 17.50
C VAL A 182 -13.40 -10.75 16.47
N SER A 183 -13.22 -12.04 16.75
CA SER A 183 -13.52 -13.12 15.78
C SER A 183 -14.98 -13.20 15.35
N SER A 184 -15.92 -12.66 16.13
CA SER A 184 -17.35 -12.63 15.77
C SER A 184 -17.67 -11.70 14.60
N LEU A 185 -16.74 -10.80 14.23
CA LEU A 185 -16.89 -9.92 13.08
C LEU A 185 -16.32 -10.53 11.79
N TYR A 186 -15.65 -11.69 11.87
CA TYR A 186 -15.02 -12.30 10.71
C TYR A 186 -16.05 -12.96 9.80
N LEU A 187 -15.91 -12.69 8.50
CA LEU A 187 -16.68 -13.37 7.47
C LEU A 187 -16.26 -14.84 7.41
N ALA A 188 -17.23 -15.74 7.24
CA ALA A 188 -16.94 -17.14 7.06
C ALA A 188 -16.24 -17.37 5.71
N GLU A 189 -15.36 -18.37 5.64
CA GLU A 189 -14.61 -18.69 4.42
C GLU A 189 -15.49 -19.03 3.20
N ALA A 190 -16.70 -19.53 3.45
CA ALA A 190 -17.70 -19.86 2.44
C ALA A 190 -18.60 -18.67 2.06
N THR A 191 -18.47 -17.52 2.71
CA THR A 191 -19.26 -16.33 2.39
C THR A 191 -18.84 -15.77 1.03
N GLU A 192 -19.81 -15.52 0.15
CA GLU A 192 -19.57 -14.81 -1.11
C GLU A 192 -19.56 -13.30 -0.86
N ILE A 193 -18.61 -12.63 -1.49
CA ILE A 193 -18.41 -11.19 -1.40
C ILE A 193 -18.23 -10.60 -2.80
N GLN A 194 -18.77 -9.42 -3.02
CA GLN A 194 -18.63 -8.66 -4.27
C GLN A 194 -18.19 -7.24 -3.91
N LEU A 195 -16.98 -6.86 -4.29
CA LEU A 195 -16.43 -5.53 -4.02
C LEU A 195 -17.16 -4.51 -4.93
N LEU A 196 -17.67 -3.41 -4.35
CA LEU A 196 -18.54 -2.46 -5.06
C LEU A 196 -17.81 -1.21 -5.58
N GLU A 197 -16.77 -0.77 -4.87
CA GLU A 197 -15.98 0.42 -5.20
C GLU A 197 -14.73 0.09 -6.02
N ASN A 198 -14.71 -1.07 -6.68
CA ASN A 198 -13.57 -1.49 -7.45
C ASN A 198 -14.01 -1.67 -8.91
N ASP A 199 -13.23 -1.19 -9.88
CA ASP A 199 -13.47 -1.43 -11.32
C ASP A 199 -13.18 -2.90 -11.72
N LEU A 200 -13.35 -3.81 -10.78
CA LEU A 200 -13.07 -5.23 -10.90
C LEU A 200 -14.26 -5.95 -11.49
N ASP A 201 -14.03 -7.22 -11.81
CA ASP A 201 -15.11 -8.13 -12.12
C ASP A 201 -16.17 -8.03 -11.02
N SER A 202 -17.37 -7.60 -11.39
CA SER A 202 -18.53 -7.49 -10.51
C SER A 202 -19.06 -8.86 -10.10
N GLN A 203 -18.26 -9.91 -10.23
CA GLN A 203 -18.63 -11.27 -9.88
C GLN A 203 -18.38 -11.50 -8.39
N PRO A 204 -19.34 -12.11 -7.68
CA PRO A 204 -19.10 -12.61 -6.33
C PRO A 204 -17.91 -13.58 -6.30
N ILE A 205 -17.08 -13.48 -5.27
CA ILE A 205 -15.96 -14.37 -4.99
C ILE A 205 -16.11 -14.91 -3.56
N LEU A 206 -15.71 -16.16 -3.32
CA LEU A 206 -15.67 -16.69 -1.96
C LEU A 206 -14.60 -15.96 -1.13
N CYS A 207 -14.91 -15.67 0.13
CA CYS A 207 -13.99 -15.06 1.08
C CYS A 207 -12.66 -15.83 1.16
N SER A 208 -12.71 -17.16 1.23
CA SER A 208 -11.52 -18.03 1.18
C SER A 208 -10.68 -17.84 -0.07
N GLN A 209 -11.31 -17.73 -1.24
CA GLN A 209 -10.60 -17.52 -2.51
C GLN A 209 -9.97 -16.12 -2.56
N LEU A 210 -10.66 -15.08 -2.08
CA LEU A 210 -10.08 -13.74 -2.01
C LEU A 210 -8.87 -13.72 -1.07
N LEU A 211 -8.98 -14.31 0.12
CA LEU A 211 -7.87 -14.42 1.08
C LEU A 211 -6.69 -15.20 0.51
N ALA A 212 -6.94 -16.32 -0.19
CA ALA A 212 -5.88 -17.09 -0.84
C ALA A 212 -5.15 -16.28 -1.91
N ARG A 213 -5.89 -15.53 -2.73
CA ARG A 213 -5.30 -14.65 -3.75
C ARG A 213 -4.53 -13.47 -3.13
N ILE A 214 -5.01 -12.90 -2.03
CA ILE A 214 -4.27 -11.88 -1.27
C ILE A 214 -2.97 -12.46 -0.72
N ALA A 215 -3.03 -13.65 -0.11
CA ALA A 215 -1.84 -14.32 0.42
C ALA A 215 -0.82 -14.59 -0.69
N GLU A 216 -1.27 -15.10 -1.85
CA GLU A 216 -0.40 -15.32 -3.01
C GLU A 216 0.23 -14.00 -3.51
N LEU A 217 -0.55 -12.93 -3.62
CA LEU A 217 -0.05 -11.62 -4.02
C LEU A 217 1.02 -11.10 -3.06
N VAL A 218 0.74 -11.15 -1.76
CA VAL A 218 1.71 -10.76 -0.73
C VAL A 218 2.95 -11.65 -0.79
N SER A 219 2.79 -12.95 -0.98
CA SER A 219 3.94 -13.86 -1.08
C SER A 219 4.83 -13.58 -2.29
N ASN A 220 4.24 -13.17 -3.40
CA ASN A 220 4.98 -12.81 -4.61
C ASN A 220 5.69 -11.46 -4.47
N THR A 221 5.06 -10.48 -3.82
CA THR A 221 5.57 -9.11 -3.73
C THR A 221 6.40 -8.87 -2.48
N GLN A 222 6.20 -9.65 -1.42
CA GLN A 222 6.84 -9.54 -0.12
C GLN A 222 7.23 -10.93 0.40
N PRO A 223 8.15 -11.61 -0.29
CA PRO A 223 8.61 -12.96 0.07
C PRO A 223 9.13 -13.08 1.51
N GLY A 224 9.58 -11.97 2.10
CA GLY A 224 9.98 -11.91 3.52
C GLY A 224 8.85 -12.19 4.51
N LEU A 225 7.58 -12.09 4.10
CA LEU A 225 6.41 -12.44 4.90
C LEU A 225 6.02 -13.92 4.82
N ASN A 226 6.54 -14.69 3.85
CA ASN A 226 6.15 -16.09 3.65
C ASN A 226 6.28 -16.95 4.92
N PRO A 227 7.37 -16.86 5.71
CA PRO A 227 7.48 -17.63 6.95
C PRO A 227 6.38 -17.31 7.96
N LEU A 228 5.85 -16.08 7.96
CA LEU A 228 4.79 -15.67 8.88
C LEU A 228 3.39 -16.03 8.37
N LEU A 229 3.16 -15.97 7.06
CA LEU A 229 1.86 -16.29 6.44
C LEU A 229 1.61 -17.80 6.28
N GLY A 230 2.68 -18.61 6.28
CA GLY A 230 2.61 -20.07 6.21
C GLY A 230 2.61 -20.75 7.58
N ASP A 231 3.55 -21.69 7.80
CA ASP A 231 3.63 -22.54 9.00
C ASP A 231 4.05 -21.78 10.28
N GLY A 232 4.54 -20.55 10.14
CA GLY A 232 5.02 -19.70 11.21
C GLY A 232 6.55 -19.66 11.33
N CYS A 233 7.02 -18.58 11.94
CA CYS A 233 8.43 -18.35 12.21
C CYS A 233 8.76 -18.79 13.64
N ALA A 234 9.68 -19.74 13.79
CA ALA A 234 10.22 -20.12 15.09
C ALA A 234 11.10 -18.99 15.65
N ILE A 235 10.82 -18.59 16.89
CA ILE A 235 11.51 -17.50 17.59
C ILE A 235 11.74 -17.87 19.06
N ASP A 236 12.63 -17.17 19.75
CA ASP A 236 12.57 -17.11 21.22
C ASP A 236 11.82 -15.85 21.64
N THR A 237 11.02 -15.92 22.69
CA THR A 237 10.28 -14.78 23.23
C THR A 237 10.63 -14.52 24.70
N LEU A 238 10.73 -13.25 25.08
CA LEU A 238 10.87 -12.79 26.45
C LEU A 238 9.65 -11.96 26.80
N ARG A 239 8.81 -12.52 27.68
CA ARG A 239 7.63 -11.84 28.23
C ARG A 239 7.98 -11.24 29.61
N PRO A 240 7.26 -10.20 30.08
CA PRO A 240 7.51 -9.62 31.39
C PRO A 240 7.49 -10.70 32.49
N PHE A 241 8.55 -10.71 33.30
CA PHE A 241 8.73 -11.64 34.43
C PHE A 241 8.82 -13.13 34.06
N GLN A 242 9.02 -13.46 32.79
CA GLN A 242 9.21 -14.85 32.32
C GLN A 242 10.63 -15.01 31.75
N PRO A 243 11.21 -16.23 31.78
CA PRO A 243 12.46 -16.50 31.07
C PRO A 243 12.23 -16.50 29.55
N TRP A 244 13.33 -16.56 28.79
CA TRP A 244 13.27 -16.84 27.35
C TRP A 244 12.59 -18.19 27.10
N GLN A 245 11.61 -18.21 26.21
CA GLN A 245 10.86 -19.39 25.83
C GLN A 245 10.79 -19.54 24.31
N PRO A 246 10.84 -20.77 23.77
CA PRO A 246 10.59 -20.99 22.37
C PRO A 246 9.13 -20.65 22.05
N ALA A 247 8.91 -20.06 20.89
CA ALA A 247 7.59 -19.66 20.43
C ALA A 247 7.50 -19.69 18.90
N THR A 248 6.27 -19.63 18.39
CA THR A 248 6.00 -19.50 16.95
C THR A 248 5.23 -18.22 16.69
N LEU A 249 5.72 -17.41 15.76
CA LEU A 249 5.07 -16.18 15.31
C LEU A 249 4.42 -16.41 13.94
N THR A 250 3.15 -16.04 13.80
CA THR A 250 2.34 -16.23 12.58
C THR A 250 1.52 -14.98 12.29
N VAL A 251 1.16 -14.75 11.03
CA VAL A 251 0.22 -13.72 10.61
C VAL A 251 -0.94 -14.41 9.90
N HIS A 252 -2.14 -14.27 10.44
CA HIS A 252 -3.36 -14.74 9.79
C HIS A 252 -4.10 -13.58 9.13
N LEU A 253 -4.70 -13.84 7.97
CA LEU A 253 -5.48 -12.88 7.23
C LEU A 253 -6.96 -13.25 7.35
N HIS A 254 -7.78 -12.29 7.77
CA HIS A 254 -9.24 -12.45 7.83
C HIS A 254 -9.93 -11.30 7.11
N LEU A 255 -11.16 -11.50 6.64
CA LEU A 255 -12.05 -10.40 6.27
C LEU A 255 -13.06 -10.19 7.38
N ALA A 256 -13.29 -8.93 7.76
CA ALA A 256 -14.25 -8.59 8.80
C ALA A 256 -15.29 -7.60 8.28
N GLU A 257 -16.54 -7.85 8.65
CA GLU A 257 -17.63 -6.90 8.48
C GLU A 257 -17.51 -5.80 9.54
N MET A 258 -17.45 -4.55 9.09
CA MET A 258 -17.50 -3.38 9.95
C MET A 258 -18.93 -2.88 10.04
N ALA A 259 -19.34 -2.49 11.26
CA ALA A 259 -20.65 -1.90 11.47
C ALA A 259 -20.85 -0.71 10.53
N THR A 260 -21.95 -0.67 9.78
CA THR A 260 -22.29 0.51 8.99
C THR A 260 -22.72 1.62 9.95
N GLN A 261 -21.97 2.72 9.98
CA GLN A 261 -22.38 3.91 10.73
C GLN A 261 -23.62 4.48 10.03
N GLY A 262 -24.78 4.23 10.63
CA GLY A 262 -26.07 4.66 10.10
C GLY A 262 -26.78 3.51 9.42
N GLN A 263 -27.96 3.16 9.96
CA GLN A 263 -28.94 2.43 9.17
C GLN A 263 -29.06 3.14 7.81
N PRO A 264 -28.96 2.44 6.68
CA PRO A 264 -29.41 3.03 5.43
C PRO A 264 -30.84 3.46 5.68
N GLN A 265 -31.10 4.77 5.69
CA GLN A 265 -32.46 5.25 5.58
C GLN A 265 -32.98 4.59 4.32
N ILE A 266 -33.95 3.70 4.51
CA ILE A 266 -34.66 3.05 3.43
C ILE A 266 -35.18 4.22 2.60
N TYR A 267 -34.56 4.47 1.45
CA TYR A 267 -35.15 5.28 0.41
C TYR A 267 -36.31 4.45 -0.10
N GLU A 268 -37.45 4.54 0.59
CA GLU A 268 -38.72 4.19 -0.01
C GLU A 268 -38.82 5.01 -1.29
N SER A 269 -38.92 4.28 -2.41
CA SER A 269 -39.05 4.80 -3.75
C SER A 269 -40.14 5.87 -3.80
N ALA A 270 -39.74 7.14 -3.75
CA ALA A 270 -40.64 8.27 -3.99
C ALA A 270 -40.85 8.40 -5.50
N ALA A 271 -41.76 7.58 -6.02
CA ALA A 271 -42.42 7.88 -7.27
C ALA A 271 -43.24 9.18 -7.12
N LEU A 272 -43.05 10.11 -8.05
CA LEU A 272 -43.89 11.28 -8.34
C LEU A 272 -43.90 12.43 -7.31
N ALA A 273 -43.04 13.42 -7.53
CA ALA A 273 -43.36 14.81 -7.22
C ALA A 273 -42.78 15.75 -8.30
N VAL A 274 -43.69 16.49 -8.94
CA VAL A 274 -43.47 17.54 -9.96
C VAL A 274 -42.84 18.77 -9.30
N PRO A 275 -41.98 19.55 -9.99
CA PRO A 275 -41.28 20.68 -9.38
C PRO A 275 -42.17 21.93 -9.40
N ASP A 276 -42.20 22.68 -8.28
CA ASP A 276 -42.39 24.12 -8.39
C ASP A 276 -41.93 24.89 -7.13
N THR A 277 -41.04 25.84 -7.38
CA THR A 277 -40.93 27.18 -6.76
C THR A 277 -40.33 27.40 -5.36
N LEU A 278 -39.27 28.24 -5.41
CA LEU A 278 -38.93 29.39 -4.56
C LEU A 278 -37.77 29.25 -3.54
N CYS A 279 -36.63 29.78 -3.99
CA CYS A 279 -35.51 30.26 -3.19
C CYS A 279 -35.93 31.32 -2.15
N LEU A 280 -35.39 31.19 -0.93
CA LEU A 280 -35.17 32.30 0.00
C LEU A 280 -33.74 32.21 0.59
N PRO A 281 -33.10 33.36 0.91
CA PRO A 281 -31.68 33.44 1.29
C PRO A 281 -31.42 33.05 2.76
N PRO A 282 -30.16 32.81 3.16
CA PRO A 282 -29.83 32.13 4.40
C PRO A 282 -29.87 33.10 5.60
N THR A 283 -30.38 32.62 6.74
CA THR A 283 -30.20 33.28 8.04
C THR A 283 -29.28 32.43 8.92
N GLY A 284 -28.40 33.13 9.63
CA GLY A 284 -27.12 32.61 10.09
C GLY A 284 -27.20 31.50 11.14
N ARG A 285 -26.24 30.58 11.03
CA ARG A 285 -25.88 29.67 12.12
C ARG A 285 -24.46 29.92 12.57
N GLN A 286 -24.36 30.43 13.79
CA GLN A 286 -23.15 30.53 14.59
C GLN A 286 -22.47 29.16 14.66
N HIS A 287 -21.27 29.06 14.10
CA HIS A 287 -20.38 27.91 14.30
C HIS A 287 -19.51 28.19 15.52
N GLY A 288 -19.85 27.53 16.63
CA GLY A 288 -19.06 27.58 17.84
C GLY A 288 -19.18 26.25 18.56
N HIS A 289 -18.44 25.25 18.12
CA HIS A 289 -17.92 24.16 18.94
C HIS A 289 -16.78 23.46 18.20
N GLY A 290 -15.69 23.20 18.93
CA GLY A 290 -14.45 22.67 18.40
C GLY A 290 -14.66 21.31 17.75
N ALA A 291 -14.58 21.28 16.43
CA ALA A 291 -14.47 20.04 15.67
C ALA A 291 -13.12 19.41 16.00
N ALA A 292 -13.15 18.38 16.86
CA ALA A 292 -12.06 17.41 16.92
C ALA A 292 -11.83 16.89 15.49
N ALA A 293 -10.56 16.74 15.10
CA ALA A 293 -10.16 16.37 13.75
C ALA A 293 -10.79 15.03 13.32
N ALA A 294 -11.97 15.11 12.69
CA ALA A 294 -12.67 13.97 12.13
C ALA A 294 -11.83 13.43 10.98
N SER A 295 -11.65 12.12 10.98
CA SER A 295 -10.99 11.41 9.90
C SER A 295 -11.86 11.39 8.66
N PHE A 296 -11.29 11.84 7.56
CA PHE A 296 -11.94 11.91 6.26
C PHE A 296 -12.27 10.50 5.74
N THR A 297 -13.55 10.26 5.48
CA THR A 297 -14.08 9.07 4.79
C THR A 297 -14.42 9.39 3.33
N LEU A 298 -14.64 8.37 2.49
CA LEU A 298 -15.16 8.58 1.13
C LEU A 298 -16.54 9.28 1.14
N ASP A 299 -17.30 9.15 2.24
CA ASP A 299 -18.55 9.86 2.46
C ASP A 299 -18.32 11.35 2.78
N ASP A 300 -17.25 11.72 3.49
CA ASP A 300 -16.85 13.12 3.62
C ASP A 300 -16.45 13.70 2.26
N PHE A 301 -15.83 12.90 1.38
CA PHE A 301 -15.56 13.28 0.00
C PHE A 301 -16.87 13.50 -0.80
N ALA A 302 -17.82 12.57 -0.72
CA ALA A 302 -19.13 12.73 -1.34
C ALA A 302 -19.87 13.97 -0.82
N SER A 303 -19.79 14.25 0.49
CA SER A 303 -20.38 15.45 1.09
C SER A 303 -19.74 16.74 0.59
N THR A 304 -18.40 16.78 0.41
CA THR A 304 -17.73 17.93 -0.21
C THR A 304 -18.08 18.13 -1.67
N LEU A 305 -18.46 17.07 -2.40
CA LEU A 305 -18.95 17.19 -3.78
C LEU A 305 -20.39 17.74 -3.82
N VAL A 306 -21.22 17.45 -2.81
CA VAL A 306 -22.64 17.82 -2.75
C VAL A 306 -22.85 19.24 -2.23
N ASP A 307 -22.02 19.72 -1.29
CA ASP A 307 -22.25 20.99 -0.61
C ASP A 307 -21.92 22.25 -1.45
N ASN A 308 -21.17 22.11 -2.55
CA ASN A 308 -20.94 23.18 -3.54
C ASN A 308 -20.57 22.61 -4.94
N PRO A 309 -21.55 22.17 -5.74
CA PRO A 309 -21.29 21.63 -7.08
C PRO A 309 -20.72 22.65 -8.08
N ASP A 310 -20.91 23.95 -7.81
CA ASP A 310 -20.40 25.04 -8.64
C ASP A 310 -18.98 25.50 -8.30
N ASP A 311 -18.39 24.99 -7.22
CA ASP A 311 -16.99 25.29 -6.91
C ASP A 311 -16.07 24.58 -7.92
N ALA A 312 -15.12 25.32 -8.48
CA ALA A 312 -14.17 24.82 -9.48
C ALA A 312 -13.32 23.63 -8.96
N THR A 313 -13.31 23.43 -7.64
CA THR A 313 -12.68 22.34 -6.91
C THR A 313 -13.42 21.01 -7.09
N THR A 314 -14.75 20.97 -6.94
CA THR A 314 -15.57 19.77 -7.11
C THR A 314 -15.40 19.14 -8.50
N ARG A 315 -15.22 19.98 -9.53
CA ARG A 315 -15.18 19.56 -10.94
C ARG A 315 -13.93 18.79 -11.36
N VAL A 316 -12.75 19.07 -10.77
CA VAL A 316 -11.51 18.40 -11.20
C VAL A 316 -11.46 16.95 -10.74
N LEU A 317 -12.05 16.63 -9.58
CA LEU A 317 -12.07 15.26 -9.05
C LEU A 317 -12.96 14.32 -9.87
N GLY A 318 -14.03 14.86 -10.46
CA GLY A 318 -14.88 14.17 -11.43
C GLY A 318 -14.30 14.09 -12.85
N SER A 319 -13.15 14.71 -13.11
CA SER A 319 -12.50 14.65 -14.43
C SER A 319 -11.71 13.35 -14.60
N TRP A 320 -11.57 12.89 -15.84
CA TRP A 320 -10.76 11.72 -16.17
C TRP A 320 -9.40 12.15 -16.70
N LEU A 321 -8.36 11.39 -16.38
CA LEU A 321 -6.98 11.66 -16.73
C LEU A 321 -6.42 10.49 -17.53
N THR A 322 -5.77 10.81 -18.65
CA THR A 322 -5.03 9.84 -19.45
C THR A 322 -3.56 10.27 -19.50
N PHE A 323 -2.64 9.39 -19.14
CA PHE A 323 -1.21 9.63 -19.34
C PHE A 323 -0.88 9.51 -20.83
N THR A 324 -0.25 10.54 -21.40
CA THR A 324 0.12 10.56 -22.83
C THR A 324 1.58 10.20 -23.08
N ASP A 325 2.38 10.15 -22.01
CA ASP A 325 3.78 9.73 -22.07
C ASP A 325 3.88 8.21 -22.01
N GLU A 326 3.92 7.56 -23.18
CA GLU A 326 4.11 6.12 -23.28
C GLU A 326 5.42 5.65 -22.63
N GLN A 327 6.48 6.45 -22.69
CA GLN A 327 7.76 6.11 -22.09
C GLN A 327 7.68 6.07 -20.57
N TRP A 328 7.00 7.05 -19.96
CA TRP A 328 6.74 7.05 -18.51
C TRP A 328 5.92 5.82 -18.10
N ILE A 329 4.86 5.49 -18.85
CA ILE A 329 4.03 4.30 -18.57
C ILE A 329 4.89 3.03 -18.62
N GLN A 330 5.66 2.83 -19.69
CA GLN A 330 6.51 1.64 -19.82
C GLN A 330 7.59 1.57 -18.74
N THR A 331 8.16 2.71 -18.36
CA THR A 331 9.14 2.80 -17.26
C THR A 331 8.50 2.42 -15.93
N PHE A 332 7.28 2.89 -15.67
CA PHE A 332 6.51 2.57 -14.49
C PHE A 332 6.24 1.06 -14.39
N LEU A 333 5.68 0.46 -15.45
CA LEU A 333 5.40 -0.97 -15.50
C LEU A 333 6.65 -1.83 -15.32
N SER A 334 7.72 -1.50 -16.05
CA SER A 334 8.98 -2.22 -15.97
C SER A 334 9.59 -2.14 -14.57
N THR A 335 9.57 -0.95 -13.94
CA THR A 335 10.05 -0.75 -12.58
C THR A 335 9.28 -1.62 -11.58
N CYS A 336 7.95 -1.67 -11.67
CA CYS A 336 7.14 -2.51 -10.80
C CYS A 336 7.48 -4.00 -10.96
N ALA A 337 7.64 -4.48 -12.20
CA ALA A 337 8.01 -5.87 -12.46
C ALA A 337 9.43 -6.20 -11.95
N GLN A 338 10.40 -5.33 -12.21
CA GLN A 338 11.77 -5.46 -11.69
C GLN A 338 11.79 -5.51 -10.17
N GLN A 339 10.98 -4.69 -9.50
CA GLN A 339 10.90 -4.69 -8.04
C GLN A 339 10.44 -6.05 -7.51
N VAL A 340 9.39 -6.63 -8.08
CA VAL A 340 8.86 -7.94 -7.67
C VAL A 340 9.93 -9.02 -7.84
N ILE A 341 10.60 -9.08 -9.00
CA ILE A 341 11.66 -10.07 -9.23
C ILE A 341 12.83 -9.85 -8.27
N SER A 342 13.26 -8.60 -8.08
CA SER A 342 14.35 -8.21 -7.17
C SER A 342 14.11 -8.69 -5.74
N GLN A 343 12.87 -8.56 -5.25
CA GLN A 343 12.48 -9.02 -3.92
C GLN A 343 12.61 -10.54 -3.75
N ASN A 344 12.47 -11.32 -4.83
CA ASN A 344 12.56 -12.77 -4.82
C ASN A 344 13.96 -13.33 -5.15
N LEU A 345 14.95 -12.49 -5.47
CA LEU A 345 16.31 -12.95 -5.83
C LEU A 345 16.95 -13.84 -4.75
N HIS A 346 16.72 -13.54 -3.47
CA HIS A 346 17.23 -14.36 -2.38
C HIS A 346 16.65 -15.78 -2.38
N GLN A 347 15.37 -15.94 -2.74
CA GLN A 347 14.75 -17.27 -2.85
C GLN A 347 15.35 -18.05 -4.02
N ILE A 348 15.55 -17.38 -5.17
CA ILE A 348 16.20 -17.98 -6.35
C ILE A 348 17.61 -18.46 -6.01
N VAL A 349 18.36 -17.71 -5.19
CA VAL A 349 19.70 -18.12 -4.75
C VAL A 349 19.64 -19.26 -3.73
N ALA A 350 18.71 -19.21 -2.78
CA ALA A 350 18.57 -20.17 -1.68
C ALA A 350 18.15 -21.58 -2.12
N LEU A 351 17.50 -21.75 -3.27
CA LEU A 351 17.18 -23.08 -3.85
C LEU A 351 18.43 -23.97 -4.09
N SER A 352 19.63 -23.43 -3.92
CA SER A 352 20.90 -24.15 -4.07
C SER A 352 21.43 -24.83 -2.79
N THR A 353 20.88 -24.48 -1.62
CA THR A 353 21.53 -24.75 -0.32
C THR A 353 20.92 -25.89 0.51
N ASP A 354 19.83 -26.51 0.07
CA ASP A 354 19.20 -27.61 0.82
C ASP A 354 20.01 -28.91 0.75
N ASP A 355 20.04 -29.65 1.88
CA ASP A 355 20.90 -30.79 2.22
C ASP A 355 20.73 -32.06 1.34
N GLU A 356 19.89 -32.03 0.30
CA GLU A 356 19.72 -33.16 -0.62
C GLU A 356 20.86 -33.23 -1.66
N PRO A 357 21.34 -34.43 -2.04
CA PRO A 357 22.39 -34.60 -3.03
C PRO A 357 21.88 -34.40 -4.47
N ALA A 358 21.17 -33.30 -4.73
CA ALA A 358 20.77 -32.92 -6.08
C ALA A 358 22.00 -32.57 -6.92
N THR A 359 22.02 -33.09 -8.15
CA THR A 359 23.07 -32.76 -9.12
C THR A 359 23.07 -31.24 -9.39
N ARG A 360 24.23 -30.69 -9.76
CA ARG A 360 24.32 -29.26 -10.12
C ARG A 360 23.33 -28.88 -11.23
N ALA A 361 23.10 -29.79 -12.18
CA ALA A 361 22.18 -29.57 -13.29
C ALA A 361 20.73 -29.43 -12.81
N GLU A 362 20.27 -30.29 -11.89
CA GLU A 362 18.92 -30.22 -11.33
C GLU A 362 18.69 -28.92 -10.55
N ARG A 363 19.67 -28.48 -9.76
CA ARG A 363 19.59 -27.21 -9.03
C ARG A 363 19.49 -26.01 -9.96
N LEU A 364 20.27 -25.99 -11.05
CA LEU A 364 20.17 -24.92 -12.03
C LEU A 364 18.82 -24.91 -12.75
N GLN A 365 18.29 -26.09 -13.10
CA GLN A 365 16.96 -26.21 -13.70
C GLN A 365 15.85 -25.72 -12.75
N GLN A 366 15.96 -26.00 -11.44
CA GLN A 366 15.03 -25.49 -10.43
C GLN A 366 15.11 -23.96 -10.31
N ARG A 367 16.32 -23.38 -10.35
CA ARG A 367 16.52 -21.92 -10.32
C ARG A 367 15.96 -21.25 -11.57
N GLU A 368 16.19 -21.83 -12.74
CA GLU A 368 15.64 -21.37 -14.01
C GLU A 368 14.10 -21.39 -13.98
N ALA A 369 13.50 -22.50 -13.56
CA ALA A 369 12.06 -22.63 -13.44
C ALA A 369 11.45 -21.63 -12.44
N ALA A 370 12.10 -21.44 -11.28
CA ALA A 370 11.68 -20.46 -10.28
C ALA A 370 11.78 -19.02 -10.82
N CYS A 371 12.90 -18.67 -11.47
CA CYS A 371 13.11 -17.36 -12.06
C CYS A 371 12.08 -17.06 -13.16
N ASN A 372 11.79 -18.04 -14.02
CA ASN A 372 10.75 -17.95 -15.04
C ASN A 372 9.36 -17.72 -14.42
N LEU A 373 8.98 -18.50 -13.40
CA LEU A 373 7.70 -18.36 -12.72
C LEU A 373 7.55 -16.99 -12.03
N ILE A 374 8.60 -16.52 -11.34
CA ILE A 374 8.62 -15.21 -10.67
C ILE A 374 8.49 -14.10 -11.71
N THR A 375 9.21 -14.19 -12.83
CA THR A 375 9.17 -13.21 -13.92
C THR A 375 7.78 -13.17 -14.55
N TYR A 376 7.19 -14.34 -14.79
CA TYR A 376 5.81 -14.43 -15.25
C TYR A 376 4.83 -13.74 -14.31
N ARG A 377 4.89 -14.05 -13.01
CA ARG A 377 4.02 -13.45 -11.99
C ARG A 377 4.23 -11.94 -11.89
N ALA A 378 5.47 -11.47 -11.85
CA ALA A 378 5.80 -10.05 -11.80
C ALA A 378 5.19 -9.28 -12.97
N THR A 379 5.30 -9.83 -14.18
CA THR A 379 4.73 -9.22 -15.38
C THR A 379 3.20 -9.34 -15.43
N ASP A 380 2.62 -10.36 -14.82
CA ASP A 380 1.17 -10.58 -14.76
C ASP A 380 0.49 -9.57 -13.82
N LEU A 381 1.12 -9.32 -12.67
CA LEU A 381 0.71 -8.32 -11.70
C LEU A 381 0.66 -6.92 -12.32
N VAL A 382 1.68 -6.57 -13.08
CA VAL A 382 1.81 -5.25 -13.71
C VAL A 382 0.83 -5.07 -14.88
N ARG A 383 0.44 -6.15 -15.56
CA ARG A 383 -0.53 -6.07 -16.67
C ARG A 383 -1.99 -6.15 -16.22
N GLY A 384 -2.24 -6.31 -14.91
CA GLY A 384 -3.60 -6.47 -14.40
C GLY A 384 -4.31 -7.75 -14.88
N ALA A 385 -3.55 -8.73 -15.40
CA ALA A 385 -4.10 -9.99 -15.91
C ALA A 385 -4.64 -10.87 -14.76
N ASN A 386 -4.11 -10.70 -13.55
CA ASN A 386 -4.79 -11.07 -12.32
C ASN A 386 -5.97 -10.11 -12.10
N SER A 387 -7.12 -10.49 -12.67
CA SER A 387 -8.41 -9.79 -12.69
C SER A 387 -8.91 -9.24 -11.36
N LEU A 388 -8.29 -9.64 -10.25
CA LEU A 388 -8.54 -9.04 -8.95
C LEU A 388 -8.15 -7.57 -8.87
N PHE A 389 -7.13 -7.06 -9.57
CA PHE A 389 -6.58 -5.73 -9.30
C PHE A 389 -6.04 -5.05 -10.59
N LYS A 390 -6.93 -4.79 -11.56
CA LYS A 390 -6.62 -4.32 -12.95
C LYS A 390 -5.93 -2.95 -13.10
N HIS A 391 -5.48 -2.33 -12.02
CA HIS A 391 -5.20 -0.90 -12.00
C HIS A 391 -3.76 -0.55 -12.30
N THR A 392 -3.39 -0.60 -13.56
CA THR A 392 -2.25 0.18 -14.06
C THR A 392 -2.72 1.40 -14.84
N PHE A 393 -1.96 2.49 -14.78
CA PHE A 393 -2.24 3.80 -15.40
C PHE A 393 -2.24 3.77 -16.95
N VAL A 394 -2.57 2.64 -17.53
CA VAL A 394 -2.13 2.21 -18.86
C VAL A 394 -3.32 2.24 -19.80
N HIS A 395 -3.30 3.22 -20.72
CA HIS A 395 -4.19 3.38 -21.88
C HIS A 395 -5.67 3.68 -21.62
N GLU A 396 -6.17 3.51 -20.39
CA GLU A 396 -7.54 3.88 -20.04
C GLU A 396 -7.58 5.21 -19.27
N PRO A 397 -8.54 6.09 -19.57
CA PRO A 397 -8.80 7.26 -18.74
C PRO A 397 -9.10 6.80 -17.30
N VAL A 398 -8.45 7.42 -16.32
CA VAL A 398 -8.66 7.14 -14.89
C VAL A 398 -9.27 8.37 -14.24
N LEU A 399 -10.31 8.20 -13.42
CA LEU A 399 -10.89 9.30 -12.68
C LEU A 399 -9.83 9.94 -11.77
N VAL A 400 -9.75 11.26 -11.71
CA VAL A 400 -8.79 11.96 -10.84
C VAL A 400 -8.98 11.56 -9.37
N ALA A 401 -10.23 11.32 -8.95
CA ALA A 401 -10.57 10.76 -7.63
C ALA A 401 -9.92 9.39 -7.35
N ASP A 402 -9.62 8.60 -8.38
CA ASP A 402 -8.96 7.29 -8.26
C ASP A 402 -7.45 7.37 -8.45
N VAL A 403 -6.95 8.39 -9.16
CA VAL A 403 -5.51 8.62 -9.37
C VAL A 403 -4.81 9.01 -8.06
N TRP A 404 -5.37 9.97 -7.32
CA TRP A 404 -4.72 10.51 -6.13
C TRP A 404 -4.46 9.46 -5.03
N PRO A 405 -5.39 8.54 -4.66
CA PRO A 405 -5.12 7.54 -3.63
C PRO A 405 -4.10 6.50 -4.11
N ARG A 406 -4.08 6.19 -5.41
CA ARG A 406 -3.06 5.31 -6.02
C ARG A 406 -1.68 5.96 -5.96
N LEU A 407 -1.53 7.24 -6.33
CA LEU A 407 -0.25 7.94 -6.25
C LEU A 407 0.24 8.09 -4.80
N ARG A 408 -0.65 8.45 -3.87
CA ARG A 408 -0.37 8.46 -2.43
C ARG A 408 0.17 7.12 -1.97
N TRP A 409 -0.44 6.03 -2.45
CA TRP A 409 -0.04 4.69 -2.12
C TRP A 409 1.35 4.33 -2.68
N TYR A 410 1.61 4.57 -3.97
CA TYR A 410 2.91 4.29 -4.56
C TYR A 410 4.04 5.09 -3.88
N LEU A 411 3.77 6.32 -3.44
CA LEU A 411 4.70 7.07 -2.59
C LEU A 411 4.98 6.32 -1.28
N ALA A 412 3.96 5.90 -0.55
CA ALA A 412 4.13 5.17 0.71
C ALA A 412 4.78 3.78 0.54
N GLN A 413 4.58 3.14 -0.61
CA GLN A 413 5.20 1.85 -0.93
C GLN A 413 6.71 1.95 -1.08
N SER A 414 7.25 3.14 -1.41
CA SER A 414 8.69 3.34 -1.66
C SER A 414 9.54 2.89 -0.47
N SER A 415 9.20 3.31 0.75
CA SER A 415 9.85 2.86 1.98
C SER A 415 8.93 2.96 3.19
N GLU A 416 9.19 2.15 4.21
CA GLU A 416 8.50 2.27 5.51
C GLU A 416 8.63 3.70 6.08
N ARG A 417 9.81 4.31 5.89
CA ARG A 417 10.11 5.68 6.31
C ARG A 417 9.15 6.69 5.69
N VAL A 418 8.95 6.63 4.36
CA VAL A 418 8.02 7.53 3.66
C VAL A 418 6.60 7.31 4.16
N MET A 419 6.17 6.06 4.34
CA MET A 419 4.85 5.74 4.90
C MET A 419 4.66 6.30 6.32
N GLN A 420 5.67 6.20 7.19
CA GLN A 420 5.64 6.73 8.55
C GLN A 420 5.53 8.26 8.54
N LEU A 421 6.36 8.95 7.74
CA LEU A 421 6.30 10.41 7.61
C LEU A 421 4.95 10.88 7.05
N MET A 422 4.38 10.20 6.06
CA MET A 422 3.03 10.49 5.56
C MET A 422 1.96 10.26 6.64
N GLY A 423 2.22 9.36 7.59
CA GLY A 423 1.35 9.08 8.72
C GLY A 423 1.47 10.03 9.90
N GLY A 424 2.48 10.88 9.93
CA GLY A 424 2.83 11.69 11.08
C GLY A 424 3.73 10.92 12.04
N VAL A 425 4.91 11.45 12.31
CA VAL A 425 5.82 10.95 13.36
C VAL A 425 5.94 12.00 14.47
N ILE A 426 6.09 11.56 15.72
CA ILE A 426 6.28 12.49 16.83
C ILE A 426 7.70 13.05 16.73
N ALA A 427 7.81 14.37 16.67
CA ALA A 427 9.08 15.05 16.51
C ALA A 427 9.12 16.37 17.29
N GLN A 428 10.33 16.82 17.56
CA GLN A 428 10.64 18.19 17.92
C GLN A 428 11.27 18.88 16.71
N VAL A 429 10.84 20.09 16.42
CA VAL A 429 11.37 20.89 15.31
C VAL A 429 11.91 22.20 15.87
N LEU A 430 13.11 22.59 15.44
CA LEU A 430 13.74 23.87 15.74
C LEU A 430 13.82 24.70 14.45
N PRO A 431 12.81 25.54 14.15
CA PRO A 431 12.91 26.50 13.07
C PRO A 431 14.01 27.54 13.36
N PRO A 432 14.64 28.12 12.32
CA PRO A 432 15.67 29.14 12.49
C PRO A 432 15.17 30.33 13.30
N GLY A 433 15.92 30.70 14.34
CA GLY A 433 15.58 31.84 15.21
C GLY A 433 14.38 31.61 16.14
N MET A 434 13.83 30.40 16.20
CA MET A 434 12.75 30.03 17.12
C MET A 434 13.23 29.04 18.19
N SER A 435 12.38 28.74 19.17
CA SER A 435 12.57 27.64 20.12
C SER A 435 12.10 26.31 19.55
N TRP A 436 12.50 25.20 20.18
CA TRP A 436 11.95 23.87 19.89
C TRP A 436 10.42 23.85 19.99
N GLN A 437 9.78 23.24 19.01
CA GLN A 437 8.34 23.03 18.90
C GLN A 437 8.07 21.53 18.85
N GLN A 438 7.24 21.02 19.74
CA GLN A 438 6.84 19.62 19.75
C GLN A 438 5.55 19.43 18.96
N GLY A 439 5.49 18.40 18.12
CA GLY A 439 4.29 18.08 17.37
C GLY A 439 4.41 16.79 16.58
N SER A 440 3.44 16.58 15.69
CA SER A 440 3.50 15.52 14.67
C SER A 440 4.04 16.10 13.36
N LEU A 441 5.18 15.59 12.91
CA LEU A 441 5.80 15.93 11.63
C LEU A 441 5.18 15.07 10.52
N TYR A 442 4.69 15.72 9.47
CA TYR A 442 4.10 15.05 8.31
C TYR A 442 4.87 15.38 7.03
N LEU A 443 5.12 14.35 6.21
CA LEU A 443 5.36 14.51 4.79
C LEU A 443 4.00 14.70 4.10
N ARG A 444 3.79 15.84 3.43
CA ARG A 444 2.60 16.14 2.66
C ARG A 444 2.91 16.07 1.16
N PRO A 445 2.56 14.96 0.49
CA PRO A 445 2.63 14.90 -0.95
C PRO A 445 1.50 15.71 -1.59
N LEU A 446 1.85 16.45 -2.62
CA LEU A 446 1.01 17.38 -3.35
C LEU A 446 1.00 16.97 -4.82
N LEU A 447 -0.18 16.69 -5.35
CA LEU A 447 -0.41 16.46 -6.76
C LEU A 447 -0.85 17.77 -7.39
N GLN A 448 -0.06 18.29 -8.32
CA GLN A 448 -0.40 19.47 -9.09
C GLN A 448 -0.86 19.06 -10.50
N LEU A 449 -2.07 19.47 -10.87
CA LEU A 449 -2.61 19.30 -12.21
C LEU A 449 -2.65 20.68 -12.88
N THR A 450 -1.92 20.85 -13.97
CA THR A 450 -1.83 22.14 -14.69
C THR A 450 -2.34 21.99 -16.11
N THR A 451 -3.23 22.88 -16.53
CA THR A 451 -3.70 23.04 -17.91
C THR A 451 -3.41 24.48 -18.36
N PRO A 452 -3.58 24.85 -19.65
CA PRO A 452 -3.40 26.23 -20.09
C PRO A 452 -4.29 27.27 -19.38
N SER A 453 -5.40 26.83 -18.77
CA SER A 453 -6.40 27.72 -18.17
C SER A 453 -6.52 27.60 -16.65
N HIS A 454 -6.08 26.49 -16.06
CA HIS A 454 -6.30 26.20 -14.64
C HIS A 454 -5.11 25.44 -14.04
N SER A 455 -4.91 25.62 -12.73
CA SER A 455 -3.98 24.84 -11.92
C SER A 455 -4.68 24.41 -10.64
N TRP A 456 -4.58 23.13 -10.32
CA TRP A 456 -5.14 22.54 -9.09
C TRP A 456 -4.02 21.89 -8.29
N ILE A 457 -4.09 22.04 -6.96
CA ILE A 457 -3.19 21.37 -6.02
C ILE A 457 -4.05 20.42 -5.18
N ILE A 458 -3.73 19.14 -5.18
CA ILE A 458 -4.44 18.11 -4.41
C ILE A 458 -3.49 17.60 -3.33
N ASP A 459 -3.86 17.74 -2.07
CA ASP A 459 -3.18 17.12 -0.93
C ASP A 459 -3.45 15.61 -0.95
N LEU A 460 -2.46 14.83 -1.36
CA LEU A 460 -2.57 13.37 -1.46
C LEU A 460 -2.75 12.71 -0.09
N SER A 461 -2.36 13.35 1.01
CA SER A 461 -2.61 12.79 2.35
C SER A 461 -4.06 12.91 2.79
N ARG A 462 -4.82 13.84 2.21
CA ARG A 462 -6.21 14.12 2.61
C ARG A 462 -7.24 13.96 1.50
N GLY A 463 -6.81 13.79 0.25
CA GLY A 463 -7.70 13.80 -0.91
C GLY A 463 -8.40 15.14 -1.11
N ARG A 464 -7.81 16.24 -0.60
CA ARG A 464 -8.44 17.57 -0.63
C ARG A 464 -7.72 18.49 -1.59
N ILE A 465 -8.49 19.25 -2.35
CA ILE A 465 -7.93 20.34 -3.15
C ILE A 465 -7.56 21.49 -2.23
N LEU A 466 -6.39 22.05 -2.45
CA LEU A 466 -5.86 23.18 -1.72
C LEU A 466 -5.94 24.44 -2.58
N PRO A 467 -6.37 25.58 -2.02
CA PRO A 467 -6.35 26.86 -2.74
C PRO A 467 -4.91 27.37 -2.93
N THR A 468 -4.00 27.02 -2.03
CA THR A 468 -2.59 27.40 -2.06
C THR A 468 -1.72 26.27 -1.49
N VAL A 469 -0.44 26.28 -1.82
CA VAL A 469 0.56 25.36 -1.25
C VAL A 469 0.57 25.50 0.28
N PRO A 470 0.60 24.40 1.06
CA PRO A 470 0.72 24.46 2.52
C PRO A 470 1.98 25.21 2.96
N GLN A 471 1.93 25.83 4.14
CA GLN A 471 3.11 26.42 4.75
C GLN A 471 4.09 25.31 5.14
N ALA A 472 5.14 25.14 4.34
CA ALA A 472 6.22 24.20 4.58
C ALA A 472 7.13 24.68 5.73
N LEU A 473 7.75 23.72 6.42
CA LEU A 473 8.86 24.01 7.32
C LEU A 473 10.06 24.56 6.53
N PRO A 474 10.84 25.50 7.08
CA PRO A 474 12.09 25.98 6.47
C PRO A 474 13.07 24.83 6.23
N ALA A 475 13.83 24.90 5.14
CA ALA A 475 14.75 23.85 4.71
C ALA A 475 15.88 23.56 5.74
N ASP A 476 16.25 24.56 6.52
CA ASP A 476 17.27 24.54 7.57
C ASP A 476 16.69 24.31 8.98
N ALA A 477 15.38 24.09 9.12
CA ALA A 477 14.80 23.68 10.39
C ALA A 477 15.34 22.30 10.79
N VAL A 478 15.80 22.17 12.04
CA VAL A 478 16.30 20.91 12.59
C VAL A 478 15.12 20.11 13.13
N VAL A 479 15.10 18.82 12.83
CA VAL A 479 14.06 17.87 13.21
C VAL A 479 14.69 16.76 14.03
N ASP A 480 14.16 16.52 15.22
CA ASP A 480 14.51 15.41 16.09
C ASP A 480 13.29 14.51 16.26
N VAL A 481 13.34 13.29 15.70
CA VAL A 481 12.24 12.32 15.73
C VAL A 481 12.46 11.38 16.90
N ALA A 482 11.47 11.28 17.79
CA ALA A 482 11.64 10.55 19.06
C ALA A 482 11.80 9.03 18.89
N ASP A 483 11.34 8.48 17.77
CA ASP A 483 11.28 7.05 17.52
C ASP A 483 12.51 6.55 16.72
N ASN A 484 12.99 5.34 17.02
CA ASN A 484 13.95 4.61 16.18
C ASN A 484 13.22 4.19 14.87
N PRO A 485 13.76 4.34 13.63
CA PRO A 485 15.16 4.30 13.20
C PRO A 485 15.88 5.65 13.05
N TRP A 486 15.28 6.75 13.50
CA TRP A 486 15.77 8.11 13.22
C TRP A 486 16.89 8.52 14.18
N SER A 487 18.06 7.89 14.06
CA SER A 487 19.10 7.92 15.10
C SER A 487 19.88 9.23 15.27
N THR A 488 19.57 10.28 14.50
CA THR A 488 20.21 11.60 14.58
C THR A 488 19.25 12.71 14.19
N PRO A 489 19.33 13.90 14.79
CA PRO A 489 18.64 15.08 14.29
C PRO A 489 19.01 15.35 12.83
N LEU A 490 18.02 15.65 12.00
CA LEU A 490 18.16 15.91 10.57
C LEU A 490 17.60 17.28 10.24
N THR A 491 18.12 17.96 9.22
CA THR A 491 17.42 19.14 8.69
C THR A 491 16.25 18.71 7.81
N VAL A 492 15.31 19.63 7.55
CA VAL A 492 14.25 19.39 6.55
C VAL A 492 14.83 19.11 5.16
N THR A 493 15.99 19.70 4.82
CA THR A 493 16.72 19.38 3.59
C THR A 493 17.22 17.93 3.59
N ASP A 494 17.80 17.46 4.68
CA ASP A 494 18.27 16.07 4.80
C ASP A 494 17.09 15.09 4.69
N LEU A 495 15.97 15.39 5.36
CA LEU A 495 14.74 14.59 5.25
C LEU A 495 14.20 14.55 3.81
N THR A 496 14.22 15.69 3.12
CA THR A 496 13.83 15.75 1.70
C THR A 496 14.76 14.89 0.85
N GLY A 497 16.08 14.99 1.06
CA GLY A 497 17.07 14.16 0.38
C GLY A 497 16.88 12.65 0.63
N LEU A 498 16.48 12.25 1.84
CA LEU A 498 16.16 10.86 2.16
C LEU A 498 14.90 10.37 1.44
N VAL A 499 13.84 11.19 1.38
CA VAL A 499 12.61 10.86 0.64
C VAL A 499 12.91 10.77 -0.86
N ASP A 500 13.66 11.73 -1.40
CA ASP A 500 14.07 11.76 -2.80
C ASP A 500 14.90 10.53 -3.17
N TYR A 501 15.85 10.15 -2.30
CA TYR A 501 16.63 8.93 -2.45
C TYR A 501 15.76 7.69 -2.45
N ASP A 502 14.86 7.55 -1.46
CA ASP A 502 13.96 6.39 -1.37
C ASP A 502 13.10 6.29 -2.63
N LEU A 503 12.48 7.39 -3.09
CA LEU A 503 11.65 7.39 -4.29
C LEU A 503 12.44 7.09 -5.56
N ALA A 504 13.59 7.73 -5.78
CA ALA A 504 14.44 7.45 -6.94
C ALA A 504 14.94 6.01 -6.97
N THR A 505 15.15 5.43 -5.79
CA THR A 505 15.68 4.07 -5.65
C THR A 505 14.60 2.99 -5.78
N PHE A 506 13.41 3.26 -5.25
CA PHE A 506 12.38 2.24 -5.03
C PHE A 506 11.16 2.38 -5.91
N THR A 507 10.90 3.59 -6.40
CA THR A 507 9.76 3.93 -7.28
C THR A 507 10.18 5.02 -8.27
N PRO A 508 11.22 4.81 -9.10
CA PRO A 508 11.78 5.85 -9.98
C PRO A 508 10.76 6.49 -10.93
N ALA A 509 9.77 5.75 -11.40
CA ALA A 509 8.70 6.33 -12.23
C ALA A 509 7.82 7.33 -11.45
N ILE A 510 7.59 7.11 -10.15
CA ILE A 510 6.91 8.08 -9.29
C ILE A 510 7.80 9.29 -9.05
N ALA A 511 9.11 9.09 -8.86
CA ALA A 511 10.06 10.19 -8.76
C ALA A 511 10.10 11.05 -10.04
N ALA A 512 9.94 10.44 -11.20
CA ALA A 512 9.89 11.15 -12.48
C ALA A 512 8.69 12.11 -12.59
N LEU A 513 7.58 11.85 -11.88
CA LEU A 513 6.43 12.77 -11.84
C LEU A 513 6.79 14.16 -11.27
N ARG A 514 7.91 14.31 -10.55
CA ARG A 514 8.39 15.63 -10.10
C ARG A 514 8.77 16.57 -11.24
N GLN A 515 9.19 16.00 -12.37
CA GLN A 515 9.55 16.78 -13.57
C GLN A 515 8.31 17.21 -14.37
N GLY A 516 7.14 16.67 -13.98
CA GLY A 516 5.86 16.91 -14.59
C GLY A 516 5.66 16.08 -15.86
N THR A 517 4.68 15.18 -15.82
CA THR A 517 4.36 14.24 -16.90
C THR A 517 3.17 14.75 -17.72
N PRO A 518 3.24 14.75 -19.05
CA PRO A 518 2.13 15.20 -19.88
C PRO A 518 0.93 14.27 -19.75
N ILE A 519 -0.24 14.89 -19.65
CA ILE A 519 -1.53 14.21 -19.48
C ILE A 519 -2.57 14.84 -20.40
N HIS A 520 -3.63 14.10 -20.64
CA HIS A 520 -4.88 14.60 -21.16
C HIS A 520 -5.95 14.57 -20.07
N LEU A 521 -6.59 15.71 -19.83
CA LEU A 521 -7.69 15.85 -18.88
C LEU A 521 -9.02 15.92 -19.64
N HIS A 522 -9.91 14.97 -19.37
CA HIS A 522 -11.23 14.86 -19.97
C HIS A 522 -12.28 15.31 -18.94
N ARG A 523 -12.93 16.46 -19.19
CA ARG A 523 -13.97 16.99 -18.30
C ARG A 523 -15.33 16.40 -18.68
N LEU A 524 -16.14 16.06 -17.67
CA LEU A 524 -17.51 15.55 -17.87
C LEU A 524 -18.48 16.65 -18.36
N ASP A 525 -18.19 17.92 -18.04
CA ASP A 525 -19.16 19.02 -18.12
C ASP A 525 -19.35 19.63 -19.54
N GLY A 526 -18.98 18.91 -20.61
CA GLY A 526 -19.47 19.16 -21.97
C GLY A 526 -18.85 20.32 -22.77
N ASP A 527 -18.32 21.38 -22.16
CA ASP A 527 -17.95 22.59 -22.93
C ASP A 527 -16.49 22.67 -23.40
N THR A 528 -15.59 21.84 -22.85
CA THR A 528 -14.22 21.73 -23.33
C THR A 528 -13.82 20.28 -23.39
N GLY A 529 -13.68 19.74 -24.61
CA GLY A 529 -13.11 18.41 -24.84
C GLY A 529 -11.72 18.24 -24.22
N CYS A 530 -11.18 17.03 -24.36
CA CYS A 530 -9.83 16.61 -23.94
C CYS A 530 -8.80 17.77 -23.97
N GLN A 531 -8.33 18.20 -22.80
CA GLN A 531 -7.35 19.27 -22.66
C GLN A 531 -5.96 18.69 -22.38
N ALA A 532 -4.95 19.18 -23.09
CA ALA A 532 -3.56 18.89 -22.72
C ALA A 532 -3.21 19.55 -21.38
N GLY A 533 -2.47 18.83 -20.55
CA GLY A 533 -2.01 19.31 -19.26
C GLY A 533 -0.74 18.61 -18.81
N GLN A 534 -0.34 18.90 -17.58
CA GLN A 534 0.81 18.33 -16.92
C GLN A 534 0.42 17.91 -15.50
N LEU A 535 0.84 16.71 -15.11
CA LEU A 535 0.75 16.18 -13.76
C LEU A 535 2.11 16.26 -13.11
N THR A 536 2.22 17.02 -12.03
CA THR A 536 3.45 17.14 -11.24
C THR A 536 3.22 16.65 -9.82
N LEU A 537 4.18 15.89 -9.28
CA LEU A 537 4.16 15.46 -7.88
C LEU A 537 5.23 16.23 -7.10
N ASP A 538 4.84 16.85 -6.00
CA ASP A 538 5.76 17.54 -5.09
C ASP A 538 5.47 17.13 -3.63
N TRP A 539 6.31 17.53 -2.69
CA TRP A 539 6.07 17.29 -1.28
C TRP A 539 6.74 18.31 -0.37
N CYS A 540 6.12 18.55 0.78
CA CYS A 540 6.68 19.39 1.81
C CYS A 540 6.51 18.79 3.20
N PHE A 541 7.31 19.26 4.15
CA PHE A 541 7.18 18.89 5.55
C PHE A 541 6.35 19.93 6.31
N THR A 542 5.42 19.46 7.13
CA THR A 542 4.60 20.31 7.99
C THR A 542 4.59 19.80 9.42
N LEU A 543 4.51 20.71 10.39
CA LEU A 543 4.36 20.38 11.81
C LEU A 543 2.93 20.66 12.26
N GLN A 544 2.30 19.69 12.92
CA GLN A 544 1.04 19.89 13.63
C GLN A 544 1.33 19.84 15.13
N ASN A 545 1.25 20.99 15.79
CA ASN A 545 1.48 21.10 17.22
C ASN A 545 0.43 20.29 18.00
N THR A 546 0.88 19.51 18.97
CA THR A 546 0.03 18.93 20.01
C THR A 546 -0.26 20.02 21.03
N LEU A 547 -1.45 20.63 20.93
CA LEU A 547 -1.92 21.61 21.92
C LEU A 547 -2.26 20.95 23.26
#